data_AF-A0A150U7M1-F1
#
_entry.id   AF-A0A150U7M1-F1
#
_cell.length_a   1.000
_cell.length_b   1.000
_cell.length_c   1.000
_cell.angle_alpha   90.00
_cell.angle_beta   90.00
_cell.angle_gamma   90.00
#
_symmetry.space_group_name_H-M   'P 1'
#
loop_
_entity.id
_entity.type
_entity.pdbx_description
1 polymer ?
#
loop_
_entity_poly.entity_id
_entity_poly.type
_entity_poly.pdbx_seq_one_letter_code
_entity_poly.pdbx_strand_id
1 'polypeptide(L)'
;MGEAKQKQSATAKLIERFPACAFCGGIRATTTREHMPPKSLFDNSFRPDRLVMPACAECNRGTSTADLVAALVSRWDMYASNQSQIDHSKLSAQIKLQAPEVVREWLSMDSPEQQRRARRHLENHGVNVPFGARFATVGPTTIRHLNVFAHKVALGLYFEHFRRPLSNTGRVQAIWKSKEDFSIKGVPQSLLNLFDGYNTLIQGRWNASEAFEYRFARNTQEGLFGCFARLRQGLFILGFAIERDSTLEANPELGGVWIKPDELLEDHPHFLKKNG
;
A
#
# COMPACT_ATOMS: atom_id res chain seq x y z
N MET A 1 -0.15 -49.12 12.72
CA MET A 1 -0.70 -47.82 13.15
C MET A 1 0.41 -46.79 13.03
N GLY A 2 0.42 -45.99 11.96
CA GLY A 2 1.49 -45.04 11.66
C GLY A 2 0.95 -43.62 11.57
N GLU A 3 0.78 -42.98 12.73
CA GLU A 3 0.41 -41.57 12.81
C GLU A 3 1.62 -40.69 12.45
N ALA A 4 1.83 -40.50 11.15
CA ALA A 4 2.59 -39.35 10.69
C ALA A 4 1.75 -38.10 11.02
N LYS A 5 2.05 -37.44 12.15
CA LYS A 5 1.54 -36.10 12.48
C LYS A 5 1.72 -35.19 11.25
N GLN A 6 0.66 -35.01 10.47
CA GLN A 6 0.64 -34.09 9.35
C GLN A 6 0.98 -32.71 9.92
N LYS A 7 2.18 -32.20 9.62
CA LYS A 7 2.57 -30.85 10.04
C LYS A 7 1.53 -29.89 9.48
N GLN A 8 0.71 -29.31 10.35
CA GLN A 8 -0.25 -28.25 9.97
C GLN A 8 0.47 -27.20 9.12
N SER A 9 -0.13 -26.85 7.99
CA SER A 9 0.41 -25.83 7.10
C SER A 9 0.48 -24.46 7.81
N ALA A 10 1.35 -23.56 7.35
CA ALA A 10 1.43 -22.21 7.88
C ALA A 10 0.08 -21.45 7.74
N THR A 11 -0.72 -21.77 6.72
CA THR A 11 -2.08 -21.24 6.56
C THR A 11 -3.03 -21.76 7.62
N ALA A 12 -3.04 -23.07 7.88
CA ALA A 12 -3.88 -23.66 8.92
C ALA A 12 -3.57 -23.04 10.29
N LYS A 13 -2.29 -22.87 10.63
CA LYS A 13 -1.85 -22.21 11.87
C LYS A 13 -2.29 -20.75 11.95
N LEU A 14 -2.24 -20.02 10.83
CA LEU A 14 -2.69 -18.62 10.80
C LEU A 14 -4.21 -18.52 11.00
N ILE A 15 -4.99 -19.38 10.33
CA ILE A 15 -6.45 -19.43 10.47
C ILE A 15 -6.84 -19.79 11.89
N GLU A 16 -6.21 -20.79 12.49
CA GLU A 16 -6.45 -21.20 13.88
C GLU A 16 -6.15 -20.05 14.86
N ARG A 17 -5.04 -19.35 14.66
CA ARG A 17 -4.65 -18.23 15.54
C ARG A 17 -5.47 -16.96 15.32
N PHE A 18 -5.88 -16.69 14.08
CA PHE A 18 -6.57 -15.46 13.69
C PHE A 18 -7.74 -15.80 12.74
N PRO A 19 -8.91 -16.16 13.30
CA PRO A 19 -10.03 -16.65 12.51
C PRO A 19 -10.77 -15.55 11.72
N ALA A 20 -10.49 -14.28 12.00
CA ALA A 20 -11.15 -13.13 11.38
C ALA A 20 -10.23 -12.37 10.41
N CYS A 21 -10.76 -11.97 9.26
CA CYS A 21 -10.04 -11.21 8.24
C CYS A 21 -9.60 -9.83 8.74
N ALA A 22 -8.33 -9.48 8.54
CA ALA A 22 -7.75 -8.20 8.91
C ALA A 22 -8.26 -7.01 8.08
N PHE A 23 -8.79 -7.25 6.88
CA PHE A 23 -9.07 -6.19 5.89
C PHE A 23 -10.53 -5.75 5.81
N CYS A 24 -11.49 -6.63 6.12
CA CYS A 24 -12.92 -6.28 6.16
C CYS A 24 -13.46 -6.21 7.60
N GLY A 25 -12.57 -5.82 8.52
CA GLY A 25 -12.89 -5.64 9.93
C GLY A 25 -13.46 -6.86 10.65
N GLY A 26 -13.07 -8.06 10.19
CA GLY A 26 -13.48 -9.31 10.79
C GLY A 26 -14.89 -9.79 10.46
N ILE A 27 -15.62 -9.15 9.53
CA ILE A 27 -16.94 -9.61 9.07
C ILE A 27 -16.87 -11.02 8.50
N ARG A 28 -15.74 -11.37 7.89
CA ARG A 28 -15.53 -12.65 7.22
C ARG A 28 -14.40 -13.42 7.83
N ALA A 29 -14.55 -14.75 7.79
CA ALA A 29 -13.54 -15.67 8.25
C ALA A 29 -12.26 -15.60 7.40
N THR A 30 -11.13 -15.84 8.05
CA THR A 30 -9.84 -16.03 7.41
C THR A 30 -9.85 -17.32 6.61
N THR A 31 -9.58 -17.22 5.32
CA THR A 31 -9.45 -18.39 4.43
C THR A 31 -8.13 -18.40 3.67
N THR A 32 -7.38 -17.30 3.72
CA THR A 32 -6.13 -17.11 3.00
C THR A 32 -5.11 -16.38 3.85
N ARG A 33 -3.85 -16.43 3.41
CA ARG A 33 -2.75 -15.62 3.94
C ARG A 33 -2.49 -14.49 2.95
N GLU A 34 -2.53 -13.25 3.42
CA GLU A 34 -2.13 -12.09 2.64
C GLU A 34 -0.74 -11.62 3.05
N HIS A 35 0.04 -11.20 2.07
CA HIS A 35 1.37 -10.67 2.24
C HIS A 35 1.30 -9.15 2.19
N MET A 36 1.61 -8.46 3.29
CA MET A 36 1.68 -6.99 3.30
C MET A 36 3.12 -6.53 3.54
N PRO A 37 3.76 -5.79 2.63
CA PRO A 37 3.37 -5.54 1.24
C PRO A 37 3.36 -6.80 0.35
N PRO A 38 2.73 -6.77 -0.84
CA PRO A 38 2.64 -7.93 -1.72
C PRO A 38 4.02 -8.40 -2.19
N LYS A 39 4.14 -9.69 -2.52
CA LYS A 39 5.42 -10.28 -3.00
C LYS A 39 5.97 -9.58 -4.24
N SER A 40 5.10 -9.12 -5.14
CA SER A 40 5.45 -8.37 -6.36
C SER A 40 6.25 -7.09 -6.09
N LEU A 41 6.17 -6.54 -4.88
CA LEU A 41 6.96 -5.37 -4.49
C LEU A 41 8.47 -5.69 -4.38
N PHE A 42 8.82 -6.95 -4.13
CA PHE A 42 10.19 -7.39 -3.88
C PHE A 42 10.82 -7.95 -5.16
N ASP A 43 12.13 -7.86 -5.26
CA ASP A 43 12.86 -8.37 -6.42
C ASP A 43 12.75 -9.89 -6.48
N ASN A 44 12.51 -10.41 -7.69
CA ASN A 44 12.20 -11.82 -7.94
C ASN A 44 11.00 -12.36 -7.12
N SER A 45 10.12 -11.48 -6.62
CA SER A 45 9.06 -11.84 -5.68
C SER A 45 9.54 -12.55 -4.41
N PHE A 46 10.82 -12.35 -4.06
CA PHE A 46 11.44 -12.96 -2.90
C PHE A 46 11.38 -11.98 -1.73
N ARG A 47 10.72 -12.37 -0.63
CA ARG A 47 10.57 -11.53 0.57
C ARG A 47 10.77 -12.31 1.88
N PRO A 48 11.07 -11.63 3.00
CA PRO A 48 10.97 -12.21 4.33
C PRO A 48 9.54 -12.69 4.67
N ASP A 49 9.41 -13.82 5.37
CA ASP A 49 8.14 -14.41 5.85
C ASP A 49 7.67 -13.74 7.16
N ARG A 50 7.46 -12.43 7.08
CA ARG A 50 6.95 -11.54 8.14
C ARG A 50 5.83 -10.67 7.56
N LEU A 51 5.04 -10.00 8.39
CA LEU A 51 3.87 -9.21 7.95
C LEU A 51 2.93 -10.02 7.04
N VAL A 52 2.44 -11.13 7.59
CA VAL A 52 1.46 -12.00 6.94
C VAL A 52 0.13 -11.83 7.67
N MET A 53 -0.88 -11.36 6.95
CA MET A 53 -2.18 -10.99 7.51
C MET A 53 -3.22 -12.09 7.26
N PRO A 54 -4.11 -12.34 8.22
CA PRO A 54 -5.30 -13.16 7.97
C PRO A 54 -6.22 -12.43 6.99
N ALA A 55 -6.60 -13.09 5.89
CA ALA A 55 -7.50 -12.50 4.90
C ALA A 55 -8.59 -13.48 4.47
N CYS A 56 -9.80 -12.96 4.23
CA CYS A 56 -10.81 -13.69 3.46
C CYS A 56 -10.44 -13.69 1.98
N ALA A 57 -10.98 -14.64 1.23
CA ALA A 57 -10.69 -14.80 -0.20
C ALA A 57 -11.06 -13.57 -1.04
N GLU A 58 -12.13 -12.85 -0.68
CA GLU A 58 -12.55 -11.68 -1.45
C GLU A 58 -11.65 -10.47 -1.21
N CYS A 59 -11.25 -10.15 0.02
CA CYS A 59 -10.31 -9.06 0.27
C CYS A 59 -8.96 -9.33 -0.40
N ASN A 60 -8.47 -10.57 -0.34
CA ASN A 60 -7.21 -10.97 -0.98
C ASN A 60 -7.31 -10.84 -2.51
N ARG A 61 -8.32 -11.46 -3.14
CA ARG A 61 -8.48 -11.43 -4.61
C ARG A 61 -8.90 -10.06 -5.12
N GLY A 62 -9.83 -9.39 -4.45
CA GLY A 62 -10.42 -8.11 -4.86
C GLY A 62 -9.44 -6.94 -4.84
N THR A 63 -8.34 -7.05 -4.09
CA THR A 63 -7.28 -6.03 -4.05
C THR A 63 -6.03 -6.42 -4.85
N SER A 64 -6.01 -7.57 -5.53
CA SER A 64 -4.83 -8.07 -6.24
C SER A 64 -4.35 -7.14 -7.37
N THR A 65 -5.27 -6.51 -8.11
CA THR A 65 -4.91 -5.49 -9.11
C THR A 65 -4.32 -4.24 -8.45
N ALA A 66 -4.84 -3.83 -7.29
CA ALA A 66 -4.31 -2.69 -6.54
C ALA A 66 -2.88 -2.96 -6.07
N ASP A 67 -2.62 -4.18 -5.57
CA ASP A 67 -1.27 -4.64 -5.20
C ASP A 67 -0.30 -4.60 -6.41
N LEU A 68 -0.78 -5.02 -7.59
CA LEU A 68 0.02 -5.01 -8.82
C LEU A 68 0.34 -3.59 -9.31
N VAL A 69 -0.65 -2.70 -9.30
CA VAL A 69 -0.48 -1.29 -9.65
C VAL A 69 0.51 -0.62 -8.71
N ALA A 70 0.35 -0.79 -7.40
CA ALA A 70 1.26 -0.21 -6.42
C ALA A 70 2.70 -0.76 -6.57
N ALA A 71 2.83 -2.07 -6.81
CA ALA A 71 4.13 -2.68 -7.06
C ALA A 71 4.83 -2.09 -8.29
N LEU A 72 4.12 -1.86 -9.39
CA LEU A 72 4.70 -1.25 -10.59
C LEU A 72 5.05 0.23 -10.38
N VAL A 73 4.12 1.02 -9.83
CA VAL A 73 4.33 2.46 -9.59
C VAL A 73 5.48 2.71 -8.63
N SER A 74 5.62 1.89 -7.57
CA SER A 74 6.75 2.00 -6.63
C SER A 74 8.12 1.78 -7.28
N ARG A 75 8.16 1.13 -8.46
CA ARG A 75 9.36 0.82 -9.24
C ARG A 75 9.64 1.82 -10.36
N TRP A 76 8.82 2.85 -10.53
CA TRP A 76 9.11 3.90 -11.49
C TRP A 76 10.36 4.65 -11.06
N ASP A 77 11.48 4.24 -11.64
CA ASP A 77 12.80 4.76 -11.39
C ASP A 77 13.59 4.76 -12.70
N MET A 78 14.21 5.91 -12.97
CA MET A 78 14.99 6.15 -14.18
C MET A 78 16.37 5.50 -14.10
N TYR A 79 16.84 5.23 -12.89
CA TYR A 79 18.14 4.62 -12.61
C TYR A 79 17.98 3.18 -12.10
N ALA A 80 16.86 2.53 -12.45
CA ALA A 80 16.55 1.18 -12.03
C ALA A 80 17.64 0.18 -12.44
N SER A 81 18.03 -0.68 -11.50
CA SER A 81 18.94 -1.80 -11.77
C SER A 81 18.36 -2.77 -12.81
N ASN A 82 19.23 -3.56 -13.45
CA ASN A 82 18.81 -4.58 -14.44
C ASN A 82 17.73 -5.51 -13.88
N GLN A 83 17.88 -5.95 -12.62
CA GLN A 83 16.89 -6.79 -11.97
C GLN A 83 15.54 -6.09 -11.80
N SER A 84 15.55 -4.82 -11.37
CA SER A 84 14.32 -4.03 -11.23
C SER A 84 13.62 -3.84 -12.59
N GLN A 85 14.37 -3.67 -13.67
CA GLN A 85 13.82 -3.58 -15.03
C GLN A 85 13.17 -4.90 -15.49
N ILE A 86 13.81 -6.04 -15.22
CA ILE A 86 13.24 -7.37 -15.53
C ILE A 86 11.91 -7.57 -14.80
N ASP A 87 11.88 -7.28 -13.50
CA ASP A 87 10.66 -7.43 -12.70
C ASP A 87 9.59 -6.42 -13.13
N HIS A 88 9.96 -5.18 -13.44
CA HIS A 88 9.06 -4.18 -14.02
C HIS A 88 8.43 -4.69 -15.33
N SER A 89 9.19 -5.30 -16.23
CA SER A 89 8.64 -5.86 -17.48
C SER A 89 7.67 -7.02 -17.23
N LYS A 90 7.93 -7.90 -16.25
CA LYS A 90 6.99 -8.98 -15.88
C LYS A 90 5.68 -8.42 -15.32
N LEU A 91 5.78 -7.47 -14.39
CA LEU A 91 4.61 -6.80 -13.80
C LEU A 91 3.84 -6.02 -14.88
N SER A 92 4.55 -5.38 -15.81
CA SER A 92 3.96 -4.68 -16.96
C SER A 92 3.22 -5.63 -17.92
N ALA A 93 3.71 -6.86 -18.11
CA ALA A 93 2.98 -7.86 -18.89
C ALA A 93 1.72 -8.32 -18.16
N GLN A 94 1.81 -8.51 -16.84
CA GLN A 94 0.68 -8.93 -16.02
C GLN A 94 -0.43 -7.86 -15.96
N ILE A 95 -0.09 -6.58 -15.75
CA ILE A 95 -1.08 -5.49 -15.67
C ILE A 95 -1.80 -5.31 -17.01
N LYS A 96 -1.12 -5.51 -18.15
CA LYS A 96 -1.75 -5.47 -19.48
C LYS A 96 -2.85 -6.52 -19.64
N LEU A 97 -2.71 -7.67 -18.99
CA LEU A 97 -3.70 -8.74 -19.01
C LEU A 97 -4.83 -8.50 -18.00
N GLN A 98 -4.49 -8.04 -16.80
CA GLN A 98 -5.44 -7.94 -15.68
C GLN A 98 -6.21 -6.63 -15.62
N ALA A 99 -5.61 -5.54 -16.10
CA ALA A 99 -6.15 -4.17 -16.01
C ALA A 99 -5.67 -3.31 -17.19
N PRO A 100 -6.04 -3.66 -18.45
CA PRO A 100 -5.62 -2.93 -19.63
C PRO A 100 -6.04 -1.45 -19.62
N GLU A 101 -7.10 -1.09 -18.89
CA GLU A 101 -7.55 0.28 -18.66
C GLU A 101 -6.51 1.13 -17.91
N VAL A 102 -5.79 0.56 -16.94
CA VAL A 102 -4.70 1.23 -16.24
C VAL A 102 -3.57 1.56 -17.22
N VAL A 103 -3.26 0.61 -18.11
CA VAL A 103 -2.21 0.80 -19.13
C VAL A 103 -2.62 1.86 -20.15
N ARG A 104 -3.87 1.87 -20.61
CA ARG A 104 -4.40 2.93 -21.48
C ARG A 104 -4.31 4.29 -20.80
N GLU A 105 -4.62 4.37 -19.51
CA GLU A 105 -4.47 5.61 -18.76
C GLU A 105 -3.01 6.08 -18.73
N TRP A 106 -2.06 5.22 -18.37
CA TRP A 106 -0.63 5.57 -18.33
C TRP A 106 -0.10 6.04 -19.67
N LEU A 107 -0.58 5.45 -20.76
CA LEU A 107 -0.13 5.75 -22.12
C LEU A 107 -0.96 6.84 -22.82
N SER A 108 -1.94 7.46 -22.15
CA SER A 108 -2.83 8.47 -22.75
C SER A 108 -2.15 9.77 -23.20
N MET A 109 -0.86 9.94 -22.91
CA MET A 109 -0.08 11.12 -23.28
C MET A 109 0.56 10.94 -24.66
N ASP A 110 -0.19 11.26 -25.70
CA ASP A 110 0.19 10.98 -27.08
C ASP A 110 0.79 12.17 -27.83
N SER A 111 0.65 13.40 -27.33
CA SER A 111 1.11 14.60 -28.05
C SER A 111 2.45 15.16 -27.54
N PRO A 112 3.36 15.64 -28.41
CA PRO A 112 4.58 16.32 -28.00
C PRO A 112 4.34 17.55 -27.12
N GLU A 113 3.18 18.21 -27.28
CA GLU A 113 2.80 19.34 -26.44
C GLU A 113 2.45 18.90 -25.02
N GLN A 114 1.68 17.82 -24.85
CA GLN A 114 1.38 17.26 -23.54
C GLN A 114 2.67 16.83 -22.82
N GLN A 115 3.59 16.16 -23.52
CA GLN A 115 4.89 15.78 -22.95
C GLN A 115 5.72 16.99 -22.51
N ARG A 116 5.75 18.08 -23.32
CA ARG A 116 6.41 19.33 -22.92
C ARG A 116 5.76 20.00 -21.72
N ARG A 117 4.43 19.94 -21.59
CA ARG A 117 3.71 20.45 -20.42
C ARG A 117 4.01 19.61 -19.16
N ALA A 118 3.99 18.29 -19.28
CA ALA A 118 4.31 17.38 -18.18
C ALA A 118 5.75 17.56 -17.68
N ARG A 119 6.71 17.65 -18.61
CA ARG A 119 8.11 17.98 -18.30
C ARG A 119 8.22 19.28 -17.50
N ARG A 120 7.68 20.38 -18.03
CA ARG A 120 7.72 21.69 -17.36
C ARG A 120 7.06 21.66 -15.99
N HIS A 121 5.94 20.94 -15.86
CA HIS A 121 5.26 20.79 -14.58
C HIS A 121 6.17 20.10 -13.55
N LEU A 122 6.81 18.98 -13.90
CA LEU A 122 7.72 18.25 -13.02
C LEU A 122 8.97 19.07 -12.67
N GLU A 123 9.59 19.73 -13.66
CA GLU A 123 10.75 20.60 -13.47
C GLU A 123 10.43 21.78 -12.54
N ASN A 124 9.25 22.42 -12.70
CA ASN A 124 8.77 23.46 -11.79
C ASN A 124 8.52 22.95 -10.36
N HIS A 125 8.30 21.64 -10.21
CA HIS A 125 8.19 20.96 -8.93
C HIS A 125 9.51 20.32 -8.50
N GLY A 126 10.67 20.77 -9.02
CA GLY A 126 11.99 20.34 -8.56
C GLY A 126 12.37 18.91 -8.92
N VAL A 127 11.60 18.25 -9.80
CA VAL A 127 11.94 16.93 -10.31
C VAL A 127 12.92 17.09 -11.46
N ASN A 128 14.11 16.50 -11.34
CA ASN A 128 15.05 16.41 -12.46
C ASN A 128 14.50 15.42 -13.51
N VAL A 129 14.19 15.91 -14.71
CA VAL A 129 13.68 15.10 -15.81
C VAL A 129 14.76 14.96 -16.91
N PRO A 130 15.49 13.83 -16.95
CA PRO A 130 16.48 13.54 -17.99
C PRO A 130 15.92 13.68 -19.41
N PHE A 131 16.81 13.97 -20.37
CA PHE A 131 16.46 13.92 -21.79
C PHE A 131 15.99 12.51 -22.18
N GLY A 132 14.92 12.41 -22.96
CA GLY A 132 14.34 11.11 -23.37
C GLY A 132 13.49 10.40 -22.31
N ALA A 133 13.26 11.01 -21.13
CA ALA A 133 12.31 10.50 -20.15
C ALA A 133 10.92 10.30 -20.76
N ARG A 134 10.27 9.17 -20.43
CA ARG A 134 8.86 8.95 -20.73
C ARG A 134 8.00 9.33 -19.54
N PHE A 135 6.79 9.79 -19.81
CA PHE A 135 5.81 10.18 -18.81
C PHE A 135 4.69 9.15 -18.76
N ALA A 136 4.17 8.90 -17.57
CA ALA A 136 2.94 8.15 -17.37
C ALA A 136 1.88 9.09 -16.80
N THR A 137 0.67 9.08 -17.37
CA THR A 137 -0.45 9.80 -16.79
C THR A 137 -1.00 9.01 -15.61
N VAL A 138 -1.10 9.62 -14.43
CA VAL A 138 -1.78 9.04 -13.26
C VAL A 138 -3.18 9.65 -13.17
N GLY A 139 -4.17 8.92 -13.68
CA GLY A 139 -5.56 9.35 -13.71
C GLY A 139 -6.46 8.60 -12.72
N PRO A 140 -7.79 8.75 -12.82
CA PRO A 140 -8.76 8.20 -11.87
C PRO A 140 -8.63 6.69 -11.64
N THR A 141 -8.28 5.91 -12.66
CA THR A 141 -8.16 4.45 -12.55
C THR A 141 -6.95 4.07 -11.70
N THR A 142 -5.78 4.65 -11.98
CA THR A 142 -4.58 4.40 -11.17
C THR A 142 -4.76 4.93 -9.75
N ILE A 143 -5.35 6.12 -9.61
CA ILE A 143 -5.65 6.75 -8.32
C ILE A 143 -6.51 5.83 -7.45
N ARG A 144 -7.56 5.22 -8.01
CA ARG A 144 -8.41 4.24 -7.31
C ARG A 144 -7.60 3.09 -6.75
N HIS A 145 -6.79 2.47 -7.59
CA HIS A 145 -5.95 1.34 -7.15
C HIS A 145 -4.94 1.73 -6.07
N LEU A 146 -4.29 2.88 -6.20
CA LEU A 146 -3.33 3.35 -5.19
C LEU A 146 -4.01 3.72 -3.87
N ASN A 147 -5.22 4.29 -3.91
CA ASN A 147 -5.99 4.57 -2.69
C ASN A 147 -6.44 3.28 -1.98
N VAL A 148 -6.97 2.29 -2.72
CA VAL A 148 -7.33 0.97 -2.15
C VAL A 148 -6.10 0.32 -1.53
N PHE A 149 -4.96 0.34 -2.22
CA PHE A 149 -3.71 -0.21 -1.71
C PHE A 149 -3.23 0.53 -0.45
N ALA A 150 -3.33 1.86 -0.41
CA ALA A 150 -2.96 2.65 0.76
C ALA A 150 -3.77 2.27 2.01
N HIS A 151 -5.09 2.12 1.87
CA HIS A 151 -5.96 1.68 2.97
C HIS A 151 -5.65 0.24 3.39
N LYS A 152 -5.38 -0.65 2.42
CA LYS A 152 -4.95 -2.03 2.68
C LYS A 152 -3.65 -2.07 3.49
N VAL A 153 -2.68 -1.20 3.19
CA VAL A 153 -1.43 -1.07 3.96
C VAL A 153 -1.71 -0.60 5.38
N ALA A 154 -2.53 0.45 5.56
CA ALA A 154 -2.88 0.98 6.87
C ALA A 154 -3.57 -0.08 7.75
N LEU A 155 -4.55 -0.81 7.20
CA LEU A 155 -5.23 -1.92 7.89
C LEU A 155 -4.28 -3.09 8.23
N GLY A 156 -3.41 -3.45 7.29
CA GLY A 156 -2.42 -4.51 7.50
C GLY A 156 -1.42 -4.16 8.61
N LEU A 157 -0.93 -2.92 8.64
CA LEU A 157 -0.02 -2.45 9.69
C LEU A 157 -0.74 -2.28 11.03
N TYR A 158 -1.98 -1.80 11.04
CA TYR A 158 -2.81 -1.81 12.25
C TYR A 158 -2.90 -3.23 12.83
N PHE A 159 -3.22 -4.24 12.00
CA PHE A 159 -3.27 -5.62 12.45
C PHE A 159 -1.91 -6.13 12.98
N GLU A 160 -0.80 -5.76 12.35
CA GLU A 160 0.53 -6.13 12.85
C GLU A 160 0.76 -5.68 14.29
N HIS A 161 0.31 -4.46 14.62
CA HIS A 161 0.54 -3.84 15.91
C HIS A 161 -0.49 -4.23 16.97
N PHE A 162 -1.74 -4.47 16.61
CA PHE A 162 -2.83 -4.78 17.54
C PHE A 162 -3.18 -6.28 17.59
N ARG A 163 -2.74 -7.07 16.60
CA ARG A 163 -3.01 -8.51 16.44
C ARG A 163 -4.50 -8.87 16.44
N ARG A 164 -5.34 -7.91 16.04
CA ARG A 164 -6.78 -8.07 15.79
C ARG A 164 -7.18 -7.16 14.62
N PRO A 165 -8.23 -7.50 13.86
CA PRO A 165 -8.78 -6.61 12.84
C PRO A 165 -9.25 -5.29 13.48
N LEU A 166 -9.20 -4.20 12.70
CA LEU A 166 -9.93 -2.99 13.02
C LEU A 166 -11.41 -3.28 12.79
N SER A 167 -12.28 -3.21 13.80
CA SER A 167 -13.71 -3.50 13.61
C SER A 167 -14.41 -2.40 12.79
N ASN A 168 -15.61 -2.68 12.29
CA ASN A 168 -16.44 -1.71 11.57
C ASN A 168 -17.03 -0.58 12.44
N THR A 169 -16.81 -0.62 13.75
CA THR A 169 -17.05 0.50 14.65
C THR A 169 -15.93 1.54 14.61
N GLY A 170 -14.82 1.19 13.98
CA GLY A 170 -13.69 2.06 13.75
C GLY A 170 -13.64 2.57 12.33
N ARG A 171 -12.60 3.37 12.05
CA ARG A 171 -12.35 3.96 10.73
C ARG A 171 -10.88 3.94 10.39
N VAL A 172 -10.62 3.90 9.09
CA VAL A 172 -9.30 4.02 8.50
C VAL A 172 -9.30 5.13 7.45
N GLN A 173 -8.22 5.89 7.41
CA GLN A 173 -7.93 6.84 6.35
C GLN A 173 -6.49 6.59 5.90
N ALA A 174 -6.27 6.59 4.58
CA ALA A 174 -4.93 6.55 4.05
C ALA A 174 -4.81 7.37 2.76
N ILE A 175 -3.67 8.01 2.62
CA ILE A 175 -3.27 8.72 1.40
C ILE A 175 -1.94 8.17 0.90
N TRP A 176 -1.70 8.34 -0.40
CA TRP A 176 -0.43 7.98 -1.02
C TRP A 176 0.23 9.20 -1.63
N LYS A 177 1.56 9.17 -1.66
CA LYS A 177 2.43 10.17 -2.25
C LYS A 177 3.45 9.48 -3.14
N SER A 178 3.72 10.04 -4.31
CA SER A 178 4.87 9.62 -5.10
C SER A 178 6.14 10.32 -4.60
N LYS A 179 7.31 9.86 -5.06
CA LYS A 179 8.58 10.55 -4.78
C LYS A 179 8.61 11.98 -5.33
N GLU A 180 7.92 12.24 -6.43
CA GLU A 180 7.80 13.57 -7.03
C GLU A 180 7.08 14.55 -6.09
N ASP A 181 6.10 14.08 -5.31
CA ASP A 181 5.40 14.93 -4.31
C ASP A 181 6.34 15.43 -3.19
N PHE A 182 7.48 14.75 -2.98
CA PHE A 182 8.48 15.11 -1.97
C PHE A 182 9.78 15.67 -2.56
N SER A 183 9.85 15.89 -3.87
CA SER A 183 11.11 16.22 -4.56
C SER A 183 11.73 17.58 -4.15
N ILE A 184 10.92 18.62 -3.91
CA ILE A 184 11.43 19.94 -3.45
C ILE A 184 11.73 19.94 -1.95
N LYS A 185 10.75 19.56 -1.13
CA LYS A 185 10.77 19.83 0.33
C LYS A 185 11.22 18.62 1.14
N GLY A 186 11.43 17.48 0.50
CA GLY A 186 11.57 16.20 1.18
C GLY A 186 10.29 15.82 1.93
N VAL A 187 10.37 14.73 2.70
CA VAL A 187 9.33 14.40 3.67
C VAL A 187 9.42 15.37 4.85
N PRO A 188 8.35 16.08 5.23
CA PRO A 188 8.39 17.02 6.34
C PRO A 188 8.88 16.36 7.64
N GLN A 189 9.87 16.97 8.31
CA GLN A 189 10.40 16.41 9.55
C GLN A 189 9.34 16.33 10.65
N SER A 190 8.38 17.26 10.69
CA SER A 190 7.23 17.21 11.60
C SER A 190 6.39 15.95 11.41
N LEU A 191 6.22 15.49 10.15
CA LEU A 191 5.53 14.25 9.85
C LEU A 191 6.33 13.04 10.35
N LEU A 192 7.65 13.04 10.16
CA LEU A 192 8.52 11.96 10.65
C LEU A 192 8.56 11.91 12.19
N ASN A 193 8.54 13.07 12.85
CA ASN A 193 8.55 13.19 14.31
C ASN A 193 7.25 12.72 14.97
N LEU A 194 6.15 12.65 14.22
CA LEU A 194 4.88 12.09 14.70
C LEU A 194 4.99 10.57 14.93
N PHE A 195 5.96 9.90 14.29
CA PHE A 195 6.10 8.45 14.28
C PHE A 195 7.47 8.03 14.85
N ASP A 196 7.49 7.73 16.14
CA ASP A 196 8.68 7.34 16.90
C ASP A 196 9.10 5.88 16.68
N GLY A 197 8.15 5.01 16.35
CA GLY A 197 8.40 3.64 15.95
C GLY A 197 8.96 3.55 14.52
N TYR A 198 9.87 2.59 14.31
CA TYR A 198 10.37 2.22 12.99
C TYR A 198 10.40 0.70 12.85
N ASN A 199 10.03 0.19 11.69
CA ASN A 199 10.13 -1.23 11.40
C ASN A 199 10.28 -1.51 9.89
N THR A 200 10.75 -2.70 9.57
CA THR A 200 10.91 -3.23 8.22
C THR A 200 10.83 -4.77 8.26
N LEU A 201 10.93 -5.40 7.10
CA LEU A 201 10.93 -6.84 6.96
C LEU A 201 12.34 -7.40 7.17
N ILE A 202 12.54 -8.13 8.28
CA ILE A 202 13.81 -8.75 8.64
C ILE A 202 13.63 -10.26 8.81
N GLN A 203 14.51 -11.05 8.19
CA GLN A 203 14.60 -12.50 8.37
C GLN A 203 16.06 -12.95 8.43
N GLY A 204 16.52 -13.34 9.63
CA GLY A 204 17.92 -13.65 9.87
C GLY A 204 18.78 -12.40 9.61
N ARG A 205 19.74 -12.51 8.69
CA ARG A 205 20.60 -11.38 8.27
C ARG A 205 20.00 -10.53 7.15
N TRP A 206 18.89 -10.96 6.55
CA TRP A 206 18.28 -10.24 5.45
C TRP A 206 17.38 -9.12 5.98
N ASN A 207 17.69 -7.90 5.55
CA ASN A 207 16.88 -6.70 5.75
C ASN A 207 16.34 -6.24 4.40
N ALA A 208 15.02 -6.02 4.30
CA ALA A 208 14.35 -5.59 3.09
C ALA A 208 13.88 -4.13 3.13
N SER A 209 14.53 -3.26 3.91
CA SER A 209 14.23 -1.82 4.03
C SER A 209 14.34 -1.04 2.72
N GLU A 210 15.11 -1.54 1.75
CA GLU A 210 15.13 -0.98 0.40
C GLU A 210 13.79 -1.14 -0.31
N ALA A 211 13.08 -2.25 -0.05
CA ALA A 211 11.79 -2.54 -0.66
C ALA A 211 10.62 -2.03 0.18
N PHE A 212 10.71 -2.13 1.50
CA PHE A 212 9.65 -1.70 2.41
C PHE A 212 10.16 -1.34 3.78
N GLU A 213 9.78 -0.18 4.27
CA GLU A 213 9.94 0.21 5.66
C GLU A 213 8.76 1.09 6.06
N TYR A 214 8.53 1.22 7.36
CA TYR A 214 7.52 2.13 7.85
C TYR A 214 7.87 2.67 9.22
N ARG A 215 7.45 3.90 9.46
CA ARG A 215 7.36 4.49 10.79
C ARG A 215 5.94 4.36 11.30
N PHE A 216 5.77 4.26 12.62
CA PHE A 216 4.46 4.17 13.22
C PHE A 216 4.40 4.82 14.60
N ALA A 217 3.20 5.17 15.02
CA ALA A 217 2.85 5.53 16.38
C ALA A 217 1.53 4.83 16.73
N ARG A 218 1.34 4.52 18.02
CA ARG A 218 0.10 3.91 18.48
C ARG A 218 -0.23 4.31 19.90
N ASN A 219 -1.51 4.51 20.15
CA ASN A 219 -2.06 4.57 21.50
C ASN A 219 -2.99 3.36 21.68
N THR A 220 -2.51 2.34 22.39
CA THR A 220 -3.30 1.11 22.60
C THR A 220 -4.48 1.32 23.54
N GLN A 221 -4.47 2.34 24.38
CA GLN A 221 -5.59 2.65 25.30
C GLN A 221 -6.74 3.29 24.54
N GLU A 222 -6.43 4.22 23.64
CA GLU A 222 -7.41 4.95 22.82
C GLU A 222 -7.75 4.24 21.50
N GLY A 223 -7.03 3.17 21.15
CA GLY A 223 -7.24 2.44 19.89
C GLY A 223 -6.83 3.27 18.67
N LEU A 224 -5.77 4.08 18.81
CA LEU A 224 -5.22 4.91 17.74
C LEU A 224 -3.98 4.28 17.13
N PHE A 225 -3.89 4.34 15.82
CA PHE A 225 -2.74 3.90 15.06
C PHE A 225 -2.46 4.90 13.93
N GLY A 226 -1.19 5.21 13.72
CA GLY A 226 -0.75 5.95 12.55
C GLY A 226 0.54 5.35 12.00
N CYS A 227 0.72 5.43 10.69
CA CYS A 227 1.92 4.96 10.01
C CYS A 227 2.30 5.84 8.83
N PHE A 228 3.62 5.91 8.59
CA PHE A 228 4.21 6.44 7.37
C PHE A 228 5.09 5.35 6.74
N ALA A 229 4.60 4.72 5.68
CA ALA A 229 5.27 3.62 4.99
C ALA A 229 5.94 4.10 3.70
N ARG A 230 7.14 3.59 3.43
CA ARG A 230 7.86 3.77 2.17
C ARG A 230 7.95 2.44 1.44
N LEU A 231 7.56 2.44 0.17
CA LEU A 231 7.60 1.29 -0.72
C LEU A 231 8.57 1.59 -1.85
N ARG A 232 9.69 0.89 -1.83
CA ARG A 232 10.86 1.17 -2.68
C ARG A 232 11.19 2.66 -2.62
N GLN A 233 11.55 3.26 -3.75
CA GLN A 233 11.80 4.70 -3.83
C GLN A 233 10.62 5.48 -4.41
N GLY A 234 9.59 4.81 -4.95
CA GLY A 234 8.56 5.46 -5.76
C GLY A 234 7.28 5.85 -5.02
N LEU A 235 6.92 5.17 -3.92
CA LEU A 235 5.61 5.32 -3.30
C LEU A 235 5.70 5.42 -1.78
N PHE A 236 4.96 6.35 -1.20
CA PHE A 236 4.82 6.58 0.22
C PHE A 236 3.35 6.52 0.61
N ILE A 237 3.05 6.02 1.80
CA ILE A 237 1.69 5.93 2.33
C ILE A 237 1.67 6.55 3.72
N LEU A 238 0.74 7.47 3.94
CA LEU A 238 0.38 7.96 5.27
C LEU A 238 -0.99 7.37 5.61
N GLY A 239 -1.09 6.67 6.73
CA GLY A 239 -2.31 6.00 7.14
C GLY A 239 -2.61 6.20 8.62
N PHE A 240 -3.89 6.31 8.95
CA PHE A 240 -4.40 6.41 10.30
C PHE A 240 -5.57 5.43 10.48
N ALA A 241 -5.67 4.84 11.67
CA ALA A 241 -6.77 3.98 12.07
C ALA A 241 -7.21 4.30 13.50
N ILE A 242 -8.52 4.28 13.72
CA ILE A 242 -9.17 4.63 14.97
C ILE A 242 -10.23 3.58 15.27
N GLU A 243 -10.20 2.96 16.45
CA GLU A 243 -11.11 1.86 16.81
C GLU A 243 -12.58 2.26 17.06
N ARG A 244 -12.83 3.53 17.39
CA ARG A 244 -14.16 4.03 17.76
C ARG A 244 -14.50 5.34 17.06
N ASP A 245 -15.65 5.37 16.40
CA ASP A 245 -16.20 6.56 15.76
C ASP A 245 -16.35 7.76 16.69
N SER A 246 -16.68 7.53 17.96
CA SER A 246 -16.78 8.59 18.97
C SER A 246 -15.51 9.43 19.09
N THR A 247 -14.34 8.84 18.80
CA THR A 247 -13.07 9.56 18.81
C THR A 247 -12.96 10.52 17.63
N LEU A 248 -13.51 10.19 16.46
CA LEU A 248 -13.59 11.12 15.33
C LEU A 248 -14.61 12.22 15.58
N GLU A 249 -15.77 11.87 16.11
CA GLU A 249 -16.81 12.85 16.45
C GLU A 249 -16.32 13.87 17.48
N ALA A 250 -15.49 13.43 18.45
CA ALA A 250 -14.90 14.31 19.45
C ALA A 250 -13.76 15.19 18.91
N ASN A 251 -13.20 14.88 17.73
CA ASN A 251 -12.04 15.56 17.14
C ASN A 251 -12.30 15.91 15.67
N PRO A 252 -13.23 16.83 15.37
CA PRO A 252 -13.64 17.18 13.99
C PRO A 252 -12.49 17.75 13.15
N GLU A 253 -11.41 18.20 13.78
CA GLU A 253 -10.17 18.64 13.14
C GLU A 253 -9.37 17.50 12.51
N LEU A 254 -9.62 16.23 12.89
CA LEU A 254 -9.10 15.03 12.23
C LEU A 254 -9.77 14.78 10.87
N GLY A 255 -9.96 15.86 10.10
CA GLY A 255 -10.74 15.87 8.87
C GLY A 255 -10.24 14.93 7.77
N GLY A 256 -10.82 15.08 6.59
CA GLY A 256 -10.59 14.18 5.46
C GLY A 256 -11.59 13.04 5.43
N VAL A 257 -11.33 12.05 4.57
CA VAL A 257 -12.28 11.00 4.28
C VAL A 257 -11.89 9.72 5.00
N TRP A 258 -12.78 9.24 5.85
CA TRP A 258 -12.60 8.06 6.67
C TRP A 258 -13.57 6.99 6.20
N ILE A 259 -13.08 5.77 6.01
CA ILE A 259 -13.90 4.63 5.59
C ILE A 259 -13.93 3.57 6.68
N LYS A 260 -14.95 2.74 6.67
CA LYS A 260 -14.96 1.47 7.41
C LYS A 260 -14.11 0.43 6.69
N PRO A 261 -13.59 -0.57 7.41
CA PRO A 261 -12.85 -1.67 6.81
C PRO A 261 -13.60 -2.44 5.71
N ASP A 262 -14.92 -2.66 5.83
CA ASP A 262 -15.70 -3.34 4.79
C ASP A 262 -15.90 -2.54 3.51
N GLU A 263 -15.84 -1.22 3.61
CA GLU A 263 -15.93 -0.31 2.46
C GLU A 263 -14.66 -0.33 1.59
N LEU A 264 -13.61 -1.10 1.96
CA LEU A 264 -12.33 -1.17 1.23
C LEU A 264 -12.49 -1.58 -0.25
N LEU A 265 -13.49 -2.41 -0.56
CA LEU A 265 -13.75 -2.88 -1.93
C LEU A 265 -14.84 -2.09 -2.64
N GLU A 266 -15.52 -1.19 -1.94
CA GLU A 266 -16.60 -0.39 -2.49
C GLU A 266 -16.07 0.76 -3.35
N ASP A 267 -16.91 1.27 -4.25
CA ASP A 267 -16.60 2.45 -5.04
C ASP A 267 -16.83 3.71 -4.19
N HIS A 268 -15.89 3.97 -3.28
CA HIS A 268 -15.91 5.16 -2.44
C HIS A 268 -15.47 6.39 -3.25
N PRO A 269 -16.18 7.55 -3.19
CA PRO A 269 -15.78 8.77 -3.93
C PRO A 269 -14.35 9.23 -3.65
N HIS A 270 -13.85 8.95 -2.44
CA HIS A 270 -12.46 9.20 -2.02
C HIS A 270 -11.44 8.48 -2.91
N PHE A 271 -11.77 7.28 -3.36
CA PHE A 271 -10.87 6.49 -4.19
C PHE A 271 -10.72 7.08 -5.59
N LEU A 272 -11.61 7.98 -6.03
CA LEU A 272 -11.58 8.55 -7.37
C LEU A 272 -10.70 9.80 -7.49
N LYS A 273 -10.12 10.31 -6.39
CA LYS A 273 -9.30 11.53 -6.37
C LYS A 273 -7.96 11.29 -5.69
N LYS A 274 -6.90 11.93 -6.19
CA LYS A 274 -5.61 11.96 -5.49
C LYS A 274 -5.78 12.90 -4.31
N ASN A 275 -5.70 12.36 -3.11
CA ASN A 275 -5.97 13.11 -1.88
C ASN A 275 -4.67 13.69 -1.35
N GLY A 276 -4.68 15.03 -1.22
CA GLY A 276 -3.74 15.87 -0.48
C GLY A 276 -2.29 15.61 -0.77
#